data_AF-A0A968MYC4-F1
#
_entry.id   AF-A0A968MYC4-F1
#
_cell.length_a   1.000
_cell.length_b   1.000
_cell.length_c   1.000
_cell.angle_alpha   90.00
_cell.angle_beta   90.00
_cell.angle_gamma   90.00
#
_symmetry.space_group_name_H-M   'P 1'
#
loop_
_entity.id
_entity.type
_entity.pdbx_description
1 polymer ?
#
loop_
_entity_poly.entity_id
_entity_poly.type
_entity_poly.pdbx_seq_one_letter_code
_entity_poly.pdbx_strand_id
1 'polypeptide(L)'
;MDTISQAVIDAENSDPIYQQEKIGLDAAQIQQAYPELVTTGSDGYLRVDYIGLIPVLISAMKEQNDIIKAQSDKIAALEKSVVALSPKNPR
;
A
#
# COMPACT_ATOMS: atom_id res chain seq x y z
N MET A 1 26.01 30.39 33.96
CA MET A 1 25.43 29.15 33.42
C MET A 1 24.07 29.54 32.92
N ASP A 2 24.05 30.11 31.72
CA ASP A 2 22.86 30.77 31.20
C ASP A 2 21.88 29.70 30.76
N THR A 3 20.79 29.58 31.51
CA THR A 3 19.66 28.74 31.14
C THR A 3 19.07 29.29 29.85
N ILE A 4 19.28 28.57 28.75
CA ILE A 4 18.59 28.82 27.49
C ILE A 4 17.09 28.70 27.80
N SER A 5 16.37 29.81 27.57
CA SER A 5 14.94 29.92 27.85
C SER A 5 14.17 28.89 27.00
N GLN A 6 13.11 28.29 27.55
CA GLN A 6 12.27 27.31 26.84
C GLN A 6 11.78 27.83 25.47
N ALA A 7 11.62 29.15 25.34
CA ALA A 7 11.25 29.82 24.09
C ALA A 7 12.26 29.65 22.94
N VAL A 8 13.55 29.38 23.22
CA VAL A 8 14.55 29.16 22.16
C VAL A 8 14.49 27.73 21.62
N ILE A 9 14.06 26.76 22.45
CA ILE A 9 13.86 25.35 22.07
C ILE A 9 12.59 25.18 21.21
N ASP A 10 11.55 25.98 21.52
CA ASP A 10 10.27 25.91 20.82
C ASP A 10 10.33 26.54 19.41
N ALA A 11 11.25 27.49 19.17
CA ALA A 11 11.45 28.13 17.87
C ALA A 11 12.07 27.20 16.82
N GLU A 12 12.88 26.22 17.23
CA GLU A 12 13.57 25.28 16.32
C GLU A 12 12.66 24.14 15.85
N ASN A 13 11.57 23.86 16.58
CA ASN A 13 10.59 22.82 16.23
C ASN A 13 9.44 23.31 15.33
N SER A 14 9.53 24.54 14.83
CA SER A 14 8.48 25.19 14.03
C SER A 14 8.72 25.10 12.53
N ASP A 15 9.54 24.15 12.06
CA ASP A 15 9.75 23.95 10.62
C ASP A 15 8.45 23.44 9.97
N PRO A 16 7.80 24.20 9.08
CA PRO A 16 6.49 23.85 8.51
C PRO A 16 6.55 22.60 7.62
N ILE A 17 7.74 22.07 7.35
CA ILE A 17 7.95 20.82 6.62
C ILE A 17 7.45 19.60 7.43
N TYR A 18 7.37 19.68 8.76
CA TYR A 18 6.86 18.58 9.59
C TYR A 18 5.33 18.53 9.75
N GLN A 19 4.60 19.54 9.28
CA GLN A 19 3.12 19.56 9.26
C GLN A 19 2.53 19.05 7.93
N GLN A 20 3.31 18.32 7.13
CA GLN A 20 2.77 17.65 5.96
C GLN A 20 1.87 16.50 6.41
N GLU A 21 0.57 16.56 6.08
CA GLU A 21 -0.34 15.42 6.25
C GLU A 21 0.27 14.19 5.57
N LYS A 22 0.77 13.26 6.38
CA LYS A 22 1.31 12.00 5.88
C LYS A 22 0.13 11.05 5.70
N ILE A 23 -0.18 10.71 4.45
CA ILE A 23 -1.07 9.60 4.15
C ILE A 23 -0.38 8.33 4.68
N GLY A 24 -1.02 7.68 5.65
CA GLY A 24 -0.51 6.49 6.33
C GLY A 24 -1.40 5.27 6.13
N LEU A 25 -0.94 4.14 6.66
CA LEU A 25 -1.70 2.89 6.69
C LEU A 25 -2.35 2.68 8.06
N ASP A 26 -3.50 2.01 8.09
CA ASP A 26 -4.14 1.58 9.33
C ASP A 26 -3.34 0.43 9.96
N ALA A 27 -2.56 0.75 10.99
CA ALA A 27 -1.71 -0.20 11.68
C ALA A 27 -2.49 -1.39 12.26
N ALA A 28 -3.76 -1.21 12.66
CA ALA A 28 -4.56 -2.31 13.20
C ALA A 28 -4.96 -3.31 12.10
N GLN A 29 -5.30 -2.82 10.90
CA GLN A 29 -5.58 -3.69 9.75
C GLN A 29 -4.33 -4.44 9.30
N ILE A 30 -3.18 -3.76 9.24
CA ILE A 30 -1.92 -4.41 8.92
C ILE A 30 -1.57 -5.44 9.99
N GLN A 31 -1.79 -5.16 11.28
CA GLN A 31 -1.53 -6.12 12.36
C GLN A 31 -2.38 -7.40 12.25
N GLN A 32 -3.62 -7.29 11.77
CA GLN A 32 -4.49 -8.44 11.57
C GLN A 32 -3.99 -9.37 10.47
N ALA A 33 -3.44 -8.82 9.39
CA ALA A 33 -2.98 -9.58 8.23
C ALA A 33 -1.49 -9.98 8.30
N TYR A 34 -0.66 -9.09 8.84
CA TYR A 34 0.81 -9.16 8.91
C TYR A 34 1.29 -8.66 10.28
N PRO A 35 1.06 -9.43 11.37
CA PRO A 35 1.44 -9.02 12.71
C PRO A 35 2.94 -8.74 12.87
N GLU A 36 3.79 -9.39 12.05
CA GLU A 36 5.24 -9.19 12.00
C GLU A 36 5.65 -7.81 11.46
N LEU A 37 4.76 -7.13 10.73
CA LEU A 37 4.99 -5.78 10.20
C LEU A 37 4.50 -4.69 11.15
N VAL A 38 4.04 -5.03 12.35
CA VAL A 38 3.53 -4.06 13.32
C VAL A 38 4.16 -4.27 14.69
N THR A 39 4.67 -3.19 15.24
CA THR A 39 5.24 -3.16 16.60
C THR A 39 4.44 -2.21 17.49
N THR A 40 4.44 -2.47 18.79
CA THR A 40 3.87 -1.55 19.77
C THR A 40 5.01 -0.73 20.38
N GLY A 41 4.93 0.60 20.27
CA GLY A 41 5.87 1.50 20.91
C GLY A 41 5.77 1.46 22.44
N SER A 42 6.77 2.00 23.13
CA SER A 42 6.74 2.15 24.59
C SER A 42 5.59 3.06 25.07
N ASP A 43 5.06 3.89 24.18
CA ASP A 43 3.89 4.75 24.37
C ASP A 43 2.55 4.04 24.13
N GLY A 44 2.57 2.73 23.82
CA GLY A 44 1.37 1.92 23.61
C GLY A 44 0.74 2.04 22.22
N TYR A 45 1.31 2.85 21.32
CA TYR A 45 0.80 3.02 19.95
C TYR A 45 1.40 2.00 18.99
N LEU A 46 0.58 1.54 18.04
CA LEU A 46 1.01 0.66 16.95
C LEU A 46 1.83 1.42 15.91
N ARG A 47 2.88 0.79 15.40
CA ARG A 47 3.79 1.33 14.37
C ARG A 47 4.01 0.29 13.30
N VAL A 48 3.84 0.71 12.04
CA VAL A 48 4.04 -0.15 10.87
C VAL A 48 5.51 -0.13 10.44
N ASP A 49 6.07 -1.30 10.15
CA ASP A 49 7.34 -1.46 9.45
C ASP A 49 7.14 -1.26 7.94
N TYR A 50 7.25 -0.01 7.51
CA TYR A 50 7.12 0.36 6.10
C TYR A 50 8.21 -0.24 5.21
N ILE A 51 9.40 -0.52 5.75
CA ILE A 51 10.50 -1.14 4.99
C ILE A 51 10.19 -2.63 4.78
N GLY A 52 9.76 -3.31 5.84
CA GLY A 52 9.30 -4.70 5.79
C GLY A 52 8.08 -4.92 4.89
N LEU A 53 7.26 -3.88 4.67
CA LEU A 53 6.12 -3.95 3.76
C LEU A 53 6.50 -3.98 2.28
N ILE A 54 7.65 -3.44 1.89
CA ILE A 54 8.11 -3.39 0.49
C ILE A 54 8.13 -4.78 -0.18
N PRO A 55 8.78 -5.82 0.38
CA PRO A 55 8.78 -7.14 -0.23
C PRO A 55 7.37 -7.75 -0.35
N VAL A 56 6.49 -7.50 0.61
CA VAL A 56 5.09 -7.95 0.56
C VAL A 56 4.36 -7.31 -0.62
N LEU A 57 4.53 -6.00 -0.82
CA LEU A 57 3.96 -5.28 -1.96
C LEU A 57 4.48 -5.81 -3.29
N ILE A 58 5.78 -6.09 -3.40
CA ILE A 58 6.37 -6.65 -4.63
C ILE A 58 5.76 -8.03 -4.94
N SER A 59 5.60 -8.88 -3.93
CA SER A 59 4.95 -10.19 -4.09
C SER A 59 3.49 -10.04 -4.54
N ALA A 60 2.73 -9.15 -3.90
CA ALA A 60 1.34 -8.88 -4.25
C ALA A 60 1.21 -8.34 -5.69
N MET A 61 2.11 -7.46 -6.13
CA MET A 61 2.13 -6.94 -7.51
C MET A 61 2.43 -8.05 -8.53
N LYS A 62 3.34 -8.98 -8.21
CA LYS A 62 3.63 -10.13 -9.09
C LYS A 62 2.41 -11.03 -9.21
N GLU A 63 1.80 -11.40 -8.09
CA GLU A 63 0.58 -12.22 -8.08
C GLU A 63 -0.57 -11.53 -8.85
N GLN A 64 -0.75 -10.22 -8.64
CA GLN A 64 -1.73 -9.44 -9.38
C GLN A 64 -1.46 -9.47 -10.89
N ASN A 65 -0.19 -9.35 -11.32
CA ASN A 65 0.17 -9.43 -12.73
C ASN A 65 -0.14 -10.81 -13.33
N ASP A 66 0.10 -11.90 -12.58
CA ASP A 66 -0.23 -13.26 -13.02
C ASP A 66 -1.75 -13.45 -13.16
N ILE A 67 -2.53 -12.91 -12.22
CA ILE A 67 -4.00 -12.90 -12.27
C ILE A 67 -4.48 -12.13 -13.52
N ILE A 68 -3.94 -10.93 -13.77
CA ILE A 68 -4.29 -10.11 -14.94
C ILE A 68 -4.00 -10.88 -16.22
N LYS A 69 -2.83 -11.52 -16.33
CA LYS A 69 -2.47 -12.32 -17.50
C LYS A 69 -3.46 -13.46 -17.70
N ALA A 70 -3.76 -14.22 -16.64
CA ALA A 70 -4.71 -15.33 -16.71
C ALA A 70 -6.12 -14.87 -17.10
N GLN A 71 -6.56 -13.71 -16.63
CA GLN A 71 -7.84 -13.11 -17.02
C GLN A 71 -7.83 -12.67 -18.49
N SER A 72 -6.74 -12.06 -18.96
CA SER A 72 -6.59 -11.67 -20.37
C SER A 72 -6.63 -12.89 -21.30
N ASP A 73 -5.94 -13.97 -20.94
CA ASP A 73 -5.95 -15.23 -21.71
C ASP A 73 -7.37 -15.83 -21.77
N LYS A 74 -8.13 -15.77 -20.67
CA LYS A 74 -9.53 -16.21 -20.63
C LYS A 74 -10.44 -15.35 -21.52
N ILE A 75 -10.28 -14.04 -21.47
CA ILE A 75 -11.06 -13.11 -22.31
C ILE A 75 -10.79 -13.40 -23.78
N ALA A 76 -9.51 -13.53 -24.18
CA ALA A 76 -9.16 -13.84 -25.56
C ALA A 76 -9.72 -15.19 -26.04
N ALA A 77 -9.79 -16.20 -25.17
CA ALA A 77 -10.41 -17.48 -25.48
C ALA A 77 -11.93 -17.34 -25.67
N LEU A 78 -12.61 -16.63 -24.77
CA LEU A 78 -14.04 -16.39 -24.83
C LEU A 78 -14.44 -15.59 -26.08
N GLU A 79 -13.67 -14.55 -26.42
CA GLU A 79 -13.88 -13.74 -27.63
C GLU A 79 -13.82 -14.60 -28.90
N LYS A 80 -12.85 -15.53 -29.00
CA LYS A 80 -12.77 -16.48 -30.12
C LYS A 80 -14.00 -17.38 -30.21
N SER A 81 -14.49 -17.89 -29.08
CA SER A 81 -15.70 -18.71 -29.03
C SER A 81 -16.94 -17.91 -29.47
N VAL A 82 -17.06 -16.64 -29.06
CA VAL A 82 -18.16 -15.75 -29.47
C VAL A 82 -18.16 -15.52 -30.98
N VAL A 83 -17.00 -15.28 -31.59
CA VAL A 83 -16.87 -15.10 -33.04
C VAL A 83 -17.23 -16.38 -33.80
N ALA A 84 -16.76 -17.54 -33.34
CA ALA A 84 -17.05 -18.83 -33.97
C ALA A 84 -18.55 -19.20 -33.94
N LEU A 85 -19.28 -18.76 -32.90
CA LEU A 85 -20.71 -18.99 -32.72
C LEU A 85 -21.59 -17.94 -33.40
N SER A 86 -21.00 -16.86 -33.94
CA SER A 86 -21.70 -15.80 -34.67
C SER A 86 -21.42 -15.84 -36.19
N PRO A 87 -21.42 -17.00 -36.89
CA PRO A 87 -21.17 -16.99 -38.32
C PRO A 87 -22.25 -16.13 -38.99
N LYS A 88 -21.79 -15.11 -39.75
CA LYS A 88 -22.62 -14.20 -40.54
C LYS A 88 -23.73 -14.99 -41.21
N ASN A 89 -24.97 -14.80 -40.77
CA ASN A 89 -26.15 -15.30 -41.44
C ASN A 89 -26.12 -14.68 -42.85
N PRO A 90 -25.84 -15.45 -43.92
CA PRO A 90 -25.87 -14.89 -45.25
C PRO A 90 -27.34 -14.63 -45.56
N ARG A 91 -27.74 -13.36 -45.54
CA ARG A 91 -28.95 -12.94 -46.22
C ARG A 91 -28.69 -12.88 -47.71
#